data_AF-A0A538AUC5-F1
#
_entry.id   AF-A0A538AUC5-F1
#
_cell.length_a   1.000
_cell.length_b   1.000
_cell.length_c   1.000
_cell.angle_alpha   90.00
_cell.angle_beta   90.00
_cell.angle_gamma   90.00
#
_symmetry.space_group_name_H-M   'P 1'
#
loop_
_entity.id
_entity.type
_entity.pdbx_description
1 polymer ?
#
loop_
_entity_poly.entity_id
_entity_poly.type
_entity_poly.pdbx_seq_one_letter_code
_entity_poly.pdbx_strand_id
1 'polypeptide(L)'
;MFLSSLTRRLGARRGRAVWNDLREANDPEAPDSVPGHVQFQPRPQSTSGNVILDPASLSPAARTALSTPARRAHASNELMVSGARSATHRPIMVAGPQIGYYYPGLTMEVDLEGPGVHQHGVVTAPFPGYIFIGRSQD
;
A
#
# COMPACT_ATOMS: atom_id res chain seq x y z
N MET A 1 9.90 -15.38 -2.05
CA MET A 1 10.42 -16.48 -1.20
C MET A 1 9.35 -17.47 -0.74
N PHE A 2 8.25 -16.98 -0.18
CA PHE A 2 7.19 -17.86 0.32
C PHE A 2 6.55 -18.70 -0.80
N LEU A 3 6.13 -18.11 -1.94
CA LEU A 3 5.65 -18.87 -3.11
C LEU A 3 6.67 -19.88 -3.67
N SER A 4 7.95 -19.50 -3.78
CA SER A 4 9.02 -20.40 -4.27
C SER A 4 9.27 -21.56 -3.31
N SER A 5 9.24 -21.32 -2.00
CA SER A 5 9.36 -22.38 -0.99
C SER A 5 8.18 -23.35 -1.01
N LEU A 6 6.95 -22.84 -1.16
CA LEU A 6 5.73 -23.65 -1.32
C LEU A 6 5.78 -24.46 -2.61
N THR A 7 6.23 -23.84 -3.71
CA THR A 7 6.39 -24.52 -5.00
C THR A 7 7.44 -25.63 -4.93
N ARG A 8 8.56 -25.41 -4.22
CA ARG A 8 9.63 -26.41 -4.05
C ARG A 8 9.16 -27.59 -3.19
N ARG A 9 8.36 -27.34 -2.15
CA ARG A 9 7.87 -28.37 -1.22
C ARG A 9 6.64 -29.13 -1.71
N LEU A 10 5.69 -28.43 -2.33
CA LEU A 10 4.37 -28.96 -2.67
C LEU A 10 4.17 -29.17 -4.18
N GLY A 11 5.14 -28.75 -5.00
CA GLY A 11 5.01 -28.69 -6.45
C GLY A 11 4.28 -27.43 -6.92
N ALA A 12 4.41 -27.10 -8.21
CA ALA A 12 3.94 -25.84 -8.79
C ALA A 12 2.44 -25.58 -8.60
N ARG A 13 1.60 -26.59 -8.82
CA ARG A 13 0.13 -26.44 -8.74
C ARG A 13 -0.34 -26.26 -7.29
N ARG A 14 0.04 -27.17 -6.38
CA ARG A 14 -0.38 -27.12 -4.97
C ARG A 14 0.29 -25.95 -4.23
N GLY A 15 1.56 -25.68 -4.49
CA GLY A 15 2.26 -24.55 -3.89
C GLY A 15 1.62 -23.21 -4.23
N ARG A 16 1.14 -23.05 -5.48
CA ARG A 16 0.41 -21.85 -5.90
C ARG A 16 -1.00 -21.78 -5.30
N ALA A 17 -1.68 -22.91 -5.13
CA ALA A 17 -2.97 -22.96 -4.45
C ALA A 17 -2.85 -22.49 -3.00
N VAL A 18 -1.90 -23.05 -2.24
CA VAL A 18 -1.64 -22.66 -0.84
C VAL A 18 -1.17 -21.20 -0.74
N TRP A 19 -0.32 -20.73 -1.65
CA TRP A 19 0.04 -19.32 -1.70
C TRP A 19 -1.17 -18.41 -1.93
N ASN A 20 -2.08 -18.79 -2.85
CA ASN A 20 -3.25 -17.97 -3.15
C ASN A 20 -4.23 -17.87 -1.97
N ASP A 21 -4.27 -18.90 -1.14
CA ASP A 21 -5.06 -18.96 0.09
C ASP A 21 -4.43 -18.09 1.18
N LEU A 22 -3.14 -18.31 1.46
CA LEU A 22 -2.43 -17.65 2.57
C LEU A 22 -1.96 -16.22 2.28
N ARG A 23 -1.99 -15.77 1.02
CA ARG A 23 -1.59 -14.39 0.69
C ARG A 23 -2.64 -13.35 1.06
N GLU A 24 -3.80 -13.78 1.56
CA GLU A 24 -4.89 -12.92 2.06
C GLU A 24 -5.25 -11.77 1.10
N ALA A 25 -5.20 -12.04 -0.21
CA ALA A 25 -5.40 -10.98 -1.20
C ALA A 25 -6.83 -10.42 -1.21
N ASN A 26 -7.77 -11.16 -0.63
CA ASN A 26 -9.09 -10.68 -0.27
C ASN A 26 -9.53 -11.47 0.96
N ASP A 27 -9.34 -10.89 2.14
CA ASP A 27 -9.72 -11.48 3.43
C ASP A 27 -11.19 -11.16 3.73
N PRO A 28 -12.09 -12.16 3.81
CA PRO A 28 -13.50 -11.92 4.14
C PRO A 28 -13.71 -11.46 5.59
N GLU A 29 -12.70 -11.58 6.47
CA GLU A 29 -12.76 -11.11 7.85
C GLU A 29 -12.24 -9.66 8.02
N ALA A 30 -11.80 -9.02 6.93
CA ALA A 30 -11.34 -7.63 6.97
C ALA A 30 -12.50 -6.67 7.26
N PRO A 31 -12.29 -5.61 8.08
CA PRO A 31 -13.31 -4.60 8.33
C PRO A 31 -13.55 -3.75 7.08
N ASP A 32 -14.81 -3.64 6.67
CA ASP A 32 -15.23 -2.80 5.55
C ASP A 32 -15.53 -1.36 5.99
N SER A 33 -14.99 -0.38 5.25
CA SER A 33 -15.30 1.04 5.45
C SER A 33 -16.61 1.48 4.80
N VAL A 34 -17.18 0.67 3.91
CA VAL A 34 -18.42 0.95 3.17
C VAL A 34 -19.35 -0.27 3.19
N PRO A 35 -20.67 -0.10 3.30
CA PRO A 35 -21.61 -1.22 3.18
C PRO A 35 -21.58 -1.83 1.77
N GLY A 36 -21.50 -3.16 1.67
CA GLY A 36 -21.63 -3.89 0.41
C GLY A 36 -20.38 -4.69 0.03
N HIS A 37 -20.27 -5.09 -1.23
CA HIS A 37 -19.08 -5.77 -1.76
C HIS A 37 -18.36 -4.88 -2.75
N VAL A 38 -17.12 -4.53 -2.46
CA VAL A 38 -16.26 -3.79 -3.37
C VAL A 38 -15.55 -4.80 -4.29
N GLN A 39 -15.73 -4.65 -5.60
CA GLN A 39 -14.95 -5.42 -6.56
C GLN A 39 -13.53 -4.84 -6.63
N PHE A 40 -12.58 -5.54 -6.03
CA PHE A 40 -11.16 -5.26 -6.23
C PHE A 40 -10.75 -5.53 -7.68
N GLN A 41 -9.64 -4.92 -8.12
CA GLN A 41 -9.12 -5.13 -9.48
C GLN A 41 -9.02 -6.62 -9.81
N PRO A 42 -9.45 -7.03 -11.02
CA PRO A 42 -9.36 -8.42 -11.43
C PRO A 42 -7.90 -8.85 -11.46
N ARG A 43 -7.65 -10.12 -11.10
CA ARG A 43 -6.30 -10.68 -11.16
C ARG A 43 -5.72 -10.51 -12.58
N PRO A 44 -4.45 -10.08 -12.70
CA PRO A 44 -3.80 -10.00 -14.00
C PRO A 44 -3.86 -11.35 -14.73
N GLN A 45 -4.24 -11.34 -16.01
CA GLN A 45 -4.24 -12.55 -16.85
C GLN A 45 -2.82 -13.02 -17.18
N SER A 46 -1.84 -12.11 -17.11
CA SER A 46 -0.42 -12.39 -17.30
C SER A 46 0.37 -11.89 -16.10
N THR A 47 1.35 -12.70 -15.68
CA THR A 47 2.35 -12.32 -14.68
C THR A 47 3.74 -12.14 -15.31
N SER A 48 3.79 -11.91 -16.63
CA SER A 48 5.05 -11.66 -17.32
C SER A 48 5.75 -10.44 -16.71
N GLY A 49 7.06 -10.55 -16.50
CA GLY A 49 7.86 -9.53 -15.78
C GLY A 49 7.95 -9.72 -14.26
N ASN A 50 7.16 -10.62 -13.66
CA ASN A 50 7.30 -10.93 -12.23
C ASN A 50 8.41 -11.96 -11.99
N VAL A 51 9.41 -11.58 -11.18
CA VAL A 51 10.49 -12.49 -10.76
C VAL A 51 10.08 -13.20 -9.47
N ILE A 52 10.10 -14.54 -9.49
CA ILE A 52 9.97 -15.32 -8.26
C ILE A 52 11.33 -15.34 -7.56
N LEU A 53 11.43 -14.66 -6.42
CA LEU A 53 12.64 -14.64 -5.61
C LEU A 53 12.98 -16.02 -5.02
N ASP A 54 14.22 -16.48 -5.19
CA ASP A 54 14.73 -17.73 -4.63
C ASP A 54 15.00 -17.59 -3.12
N PRO A 55 14.56 -18.55 -2.29
CA PRO A 55 15.00 -18.70 -0.90
C PRO A 55 16.48 -18.52 -0.62
N ALA A 56 17.35 -18.96 -1.53
CA ALA A 56 18.79 -18.88 -1.33
C ALA A 56 19.41 -17.54 -1.77
N SER A 57 18.64 -16.65 -2.43
CA SER A 57 19.21 -15.42 -3.02
C SER A 57 19.27 -14.23 -2.07
N LEU A 58 18.92 -14.40 -0.79
CA LEU A 58 18.91 -13.31 0.20
C LEU A 58 20.03 -13.46 1.23
N SER A 59 20.62 -12.32 1.59
CA SER A 59 21.54 -12.22 2.73
C SER A 59 20.82 -12.55 4.04
N PRO A 60 21.56 -12.94 5.10
CA PRO A 60 20.98 -13.17 6.43
C PRO A 60 20.16 -11.97 6.94
N ALA A 61 20.65 -10.74 6.74
CA ALA A 61 19.93 -9.52 7.12
C ALA A 61 18.60 -9.36 6.39
N ALA A 62 18.58 -9.61 5.07
CA ALA A 62 17.37 -9.53 4.26
C ALA A 62 16.34 -10.61 4.66
N ARG A 63 16.81 -11.81 5.03
CA ARG A 63 15.93 -12.87 5.56
C ARG A 63 15.27 -12.47 6.88
N THR A 64 16.02 -11.88 7.81
CA THR A 64 15.49 -11.41 9.10
C THR A 64 14.43 -10.34 8.91
N ALA A 65 14.69 -9.34 8.06
CA ALA A 65 13.73 -8.29 7.74
C ALA A 65 12.41 -8.86 7.19
N LEU A 66 12.47 -9.84 6.28
CA LEU A 66 11.30 -10.45 5.63
C LEU A 66 10.56 -11.48 6.49
N SER A 67 11.22 -12.05 7.51
CA SER A 67 10.58 -12.98 8.46
C SER A 67 9.73 -12.27 9.51
N THR A 68 9.71 -10.93 9.52
CA THR A 68 8.86 -10.17 10.42
C THR A 68 7.40 -10.42 10.02
N PRO A 69 6.56 -11.01 10.90
CA PRO A 69 5.16 -11.24 10.58
C PRO A 69 4.49 -9.92 10.23
N ALA A 70 3.61 -9.94 9.23
CA ALA A 70 2.72 -8.83 8.96
C ALA A 70 1.88 -8.60 10.24
N ARG A 71 2.23 -7.57 10.99
CA ARG A 71 1.36 -7.09 12.07
C ARG A 71 0.08 -6.63 11.41
N ARG A 72 -1.07 -6.85 12.06
CA ARG A 72 -2.38 -6.30 11.66
C ARG A 72 -2.13 -4.88 11.15
N ALA A 73 -2.35 -4.66 9.85
CA ALA A 73 -2.10 -3.37 9.25
C ALA A 73 -2.94 -2.36 10.03
N HIS A 74 -2.27 -1.41 10.67
CA HIS A 74 -3.00 -0.35 11.31
C HIS A 74 -3.74 0.43 10.22
N ALA A 75 -5.04 0.62 10.40
CA ALA A 75 -5.81 1.51 9.54
C ALA A 75 -5.23 2.93 9.66
N SER A 76 -5.06 3.60 8.53
CA SER A 76 -4.76 5.03 8.49
C SER A 76 -5.93 5.82 9.10
N ASN A 77 -5.66 7.02 9.61
CA ASN A 77 -6.72 7.93 10.07
C ASN A 77 -6.92 9.06 9.05
N GLU A 78 -8.18 9.43 8.81
CA GLU A 78 -8.57 10.61 8.07
C GLU A 78 -9.72 11.35 8.75
N LEU A 79 -9.75 12.68 8.62
CA LEU A 79 -10.83 13.53 9.07
C LEU A 79 -11.02 14.66 8.04
N MET A 80 -12.25 14.80 7.55
CA MET A 80 -12.66 15.92 6.71
C MET A 80 -13.78 16.72 7.40
N VAL A 81 -13.58 18.03 7.52
CA VAL A 81 -14.56 18.96 8.08
C VAL A 81 -14.91 19.98 7.00
N SER A 82 -16.19 20.11 6.68
CA SER A 82 -16.66 21.12 5.74
C SER A 82 -16.51 22.52 6.34
N GLY A 83 -16.39 23.55 5.49
CA GLY A 83 -16.35 24.94 5.95
C GLY A 83 -17.59 25.33 6.78
N ALA A 84 -18.76 24.77 6.48
CA ALA A 84 -19.98 24.99 7.27
C ALA A 84 -19.87 24.49 8.73
N ARG A 85 -18.94 23.55 8.99
CA ARG A 85 -18.70 22.96 10.32
C ARG A 85 -17.37 23.39 10.95
N SER A 86 -16.64 24.33 10.34
CA SER A 86 -15.40 24.89 10.90
C SER A 86 -15.61 26.32 11.39
N ALA A 87 -14.95 26.69 12.50
CA ALA A 87 -15.05 28.04 13.07
C ALA A 87 -14.52 29.13 12.13
N THR A 88 -13.67 28.77 11.17
CA THR A 88 -13.05 29.69 10.21
C THR A 88 -13.76 29.71 8.85
N HIS A 89 -14.82 28.93 8.68
CA HIS A 89 -15.51 28.72 7.41
C HIS A 89 -14.64 28.15 6.27
N ARG A 90 -13.46 27.60 6.60
CA ARG A 90 -12.55 26.92 5.65
C ARG A 90 -12.61 25.41 5.85
N PRO A 91 -12.61 24.59 4.78
CA PRO A 91 -12.53 23.14 4.94
C PRO A 91 -11.23 22.74 5.64
N ILE A 92 -11.28 21.70 6.46
CA ILE A 92 -10.13 21.14 7.17
C ILE A 92 -10.01 19.68 6.80
N MET A 93 -8.80 19.27 6.41
CA MET A 93 -8.43 17.87 6.21
C MET A 93 -7.28 17.53 7.16
N VAL A 94 -7.40 16.39 7.84
CA VAL A 94 -6.31 15.76 8.59
C VAL A 94 -6.17 14.34 8.06
N ALA A 95 -4.98 13.98 7.59
CA ALA A 95 -4.69 12.63 7.11
C ALA A 95 -3.37 12.15 7.72
N GLY A 96 -3.41 10.96 8.31
CA GLY A 96 -2.28 10.34 8.99
C GLY A 96 -2.04 8.93 8.46
N PRO A 97 -1.26 8.76 7.38
CA PRO A 97 -0.94 7.44 6.85
C PRO A 97 -0.06 6.70 7.87
N GLN A 98 -0.50 5.53 8.33
CA GLN A 98 0.27 4.69 9.26
C GLN A 98 1.20 3.75 8.49
N ILE A 99 2.12 4.36 7.75
CA ILE A 99 3.13 3.68 6.93
C ILE A 99 4.42 3.45 7.72
N GLY A 100 5.13 2.36 7.42
CA GLY A 100 6.36 2.00 8.12
C GLY A 100 7.42 3.10 8.01
N TYR A 101 7.98 3.50 9.16
CA TYR A 101 9.04 4.53 9.25
C TYR A 101 10.33 4.09 8.55
N TYR A 102 10.62 2.79 8.55
CA TYR A 102 11.85 2.22 8.01
C TYR A 102 11.58 1.43 6.72
N TYR A 103 11.92 2.07 5.61
CA TYR A 103 12.36 1.51 4.32
C TYR A 103 11.34 0.91 3.33
N PRO A 104 11.32 1.42 2.08
CA PRO A 104 11.78 2.77 1.73
C PRO A 104 10.94 3.80 2.49
N GLY A 105 11.54 4.94 2.90
CA GLY A 105 10.77 6.05 3.44
C GLY A 105 9.71 6.44 2.40
N LEU A 106 8.45 6.11 2.68
CA LEU A 106 7.41 6.10 1.66
C LEU A 106 6.94 7.50 1.29
N THR A 107 7.34 8.53 2.02
CA THR A 107 6.79 9.88 1.89
C THR A 107 7.85 10.95 1.87
N MET A 108 7.73 11.84 0.89
CA MET A 108 8.47 13.09 0.80
C MET A 108 7.46 14.21 0.66
N GLU A 109 7.59 15.25 1.48
CA GLU A 109 6.84 16.48 1.30
C GLU A 109 7.46 17.28 0.14
N VAL A 110 6.59 17.79 -0.74
CA VAL A 110 6.98 18.49 -1.95
C VAL A 110 6.02 19.64 -2.22
N ASP A 111 6.53 20.63 -2.93
CA ASP A 111 5.76 21.73 -3.51
C ASP A 111 5.97 21.69 -5.03
N LEU A 112 4.88 21.53 -5.78
CA LEU A 112 4.87 21.35 -7.23
C LEU A 112 4.32 22.62 -7.88
N GLU A 113 5.21 23.30 -8.60
CA GLU A 113 4.96 24.58 -9.25
C GLU A 113 5.23 24.47 -10.76
N GLY A 114 4.24 24.83 -11.59
CA GLY A 114 4.34 24.81 -13.05
C GLY A 114 3.12 25.43 -13.72
N PRO A 115 3.11 25.59 -15.06
CA PRO A 115 1.97 26.16 -15.77
C PRO A 115 0.68 25.37 -15.50
N GLY A 116 -0.24 25.97 -14.73
CA GLY A 116 -1.51 25.35 -14.35
C GLY A 116 -1.42 24.29 -13.25
N VAL A 117 -0.26 24.11 -12.61
CA VAL A 117 -0.04 23.16 -11.52
C VAL A 117 0.58 23.87 -10.33
N HIS A 118 -0.13 23.83 -9.21
CA HIS A 118 0.29 24.42 -7.95
C HIS A 118 -0.28 23.53 -6.84
N GLN A 119 0.57 22.68 -6.29
CA GLN A 119 0.15 21.65 -5.36
C GLN A 119 1.21 21.45 -4.28
N HIS A 120 0.75 21.39 -3.04
CA HIS A 120 1.60 21.16 -1.89
C HIS A 120 1.13 19.93 -1.11
N GLY A 121 2.05 19.04 -0.76
CA GLY A 121 1.71 17.83 -0.03
C GLY A 121 2.78 16.76 -0.10
N VAL A 122 2.36 15.51 -0.02
CA VAL A 122 3.24 14.36 0.12
C VAL A 122 3.14 13.46 -1.09
N VAL A 123 4.31 13.06 -1.61
CA VAL A 123 4.48 12.06 -2.68
C VAL A 123 5.21 10.84 -2.15
N THR A 124 5.16 9.74 -2.91
CA THR A 124 5.92 8.54 -2.58
C THR A 124 7.08 8.33 -3.55
N ALA A 125 8.22 7.84 -3.05
CA ALA A 125 9.44 7.69 -3.85
C ALA A 125 9.26 6.90 -5.16
N PRO A 126 8.44 5.82 -5.23
CA PRO A 126 8.16 5.12 -6.48
C PRO A 126 7.23 5.88 -7.44
N PHE A 127 6.49 6.89 -6.96
CA PHE A 127 5.50 7.66 -7.72
C PHE A 127 5.61 9.17 -7.43
N PRO A 128 6.73 9.82 -7.79
CA PRO A 128 7.01 11.20 -7.39
C PRO A 128 6.16 12.27 -8.12
N GLY A 129 5.42 11.89 -9.17
CA GLY A 129 4.60 12.82 -9.96
C GLY A 129 3.16 13.02 -9.46
N TYR A 130 2.78 12.41 -8.33
CA TYR A 130 1.42 12.44 -7.82
C TYR A 130 1.39 12.72 -6.31
N ILE A 131 0.86 13.89 -5.93
CA ILE A 131 0.55 14.20 -4.53
C ILE A 131 -0.65 13.39 -4.10
N PHE A 132 -0.45 12.45 -3.19
CA PHE A 132 -1.50 11.55 -2.72
C PHE A 132 -2.15 12.01 -1.39
N ILE A 133 -1.49 12.90 -0.65
CA ILE A 133 -2.07 13.67 0.46
C ILE A 133 -1.58 15.10 0.30
N GLY A 134 -2.49 16.08 0.17
CA GLY A 134 -2.09 17.47 -0.01
C GLY A 134 -3.26 18.35 -0.42
N ARG A 135 -2.94 19.52 -0.96
CA ARG A 135 -3.91 20.50 -1.45
C ARG A 135 -3.41 21.20 -2.71
N SER A 136 -4.37 21.61 -3.53
CA SER A 136 -4.19 22.60 -4.59
C SER A 136 -4.45 24.01 -4.07
N GLN A 137 -4.44 24.98 -4.99
CA GLN A 137 -4.75 26.38 -4.71
C GLN A 137 -6.17 26.60 -4.21
N ASP A 138 -7.07 25.65 -4.53
CA ASP A 138 -8.49 25.63 -4.18
C ASP A 138 -8.92 24.24 -3.69
#